data_AF-A0A9P4LVE5-F1
#
_entry.id   AF-A0A9P4LVE5-F1
#
_cell.length_a   1.000
_cell.length_b   1.000
_cell.length_c   1.000
_cell.angle_alpha   90.00
_cell.angle_beta   90.00
_cell.angle_gamma   90.00
#
_symmetry.space_group_name_H-M   'P 1'
#
loop_
_entity.id
_entity.type
_entity.pdbx_description
1 polymer ?
#
loop_
_entity_poly.entity_id
_entity_poly.type
_entity_poly.pdbx_seq_one_letter_code
_entity_poly.pdbx_strand_id
1 'polypeptide(L)'
;MPDTLTRITHFASLTGGKDSAIVFILASSAAVQSDAASASMSSSNEDGLRAYMHLASTLLTDPVVSTIPVLTLPTCSGIDGLLQNYIRALSTTVDQPVAATDAVQELLPWCTSDARPMGQEEVLGLTDVFASLLEMAEMAMKEGADWEEKGEEMVGVVGLERATSVVEFWREEWVAE
;
A
#
# COMPACT_ATOMS: atom_id res chain seq x y z
N MET A 1 -17.60 6.53 16.83
CA MET A 1 -16.38 6.82 16.04
C MET A 1 -16.13 8.31 15.76
N PRO A 2 -17.13 9.19 15.53
CA PRO A 2 -16.88 10.63 15.25
C PRO A 2 -16.03 11.33 16.31
N ASP A 3 -16.24 10.96 17.58
CA ASP A 3 -15.52 11.54 18.71
C ASP A 3 -14.03 11.16 18.73
N THR A 4 -13.65 9.97 18.24
CA THR A 4 -12.25 9.54 18.20
C THR A 4 -11.48 10.28 17.12
N LEU A 5 -12.09 10.47 15.95
CA LEU A 5 -11.50 11.25 14.87
C LEU A 5 -11.37 12.72 15.30
N THR A 6 -12.42 13.31 15.89
CA THR A 6 -12.38 14.66 16.47
C THR A 6 -11.24 14.80 17.49
N ARG A 7 -11.02 13.80 18.34
CA ARG A 7 -9.90 13.78 19.29
C ARG A 7 -8.55 13.73 18.58
N ILE A 8 -8.38 12.86 17.58
CA ILE A 8 -7.13 12.75 16.81
C ILE A 8 -6.82 14.07 16.10
N THR A 9 -7.80 14.67 15.44
CA THR A 9 -7.64 15.98 14.76
C THR A 9 -7.32 17.09 15.75
N HIS A 10 -7.96 17.10 16.92
CA HIS A 10 -7.67 18.05 17.98
C HIS A 10 -6.26 17.85 18.57
N PHE A 11 -5.80 16.60 18.71
CA PHE A 11 -4.42 16.34 19.12
C PHE A 11 -3.42 16.79 18.06
N ALA A 12 -3.67 16.51 16.79
CA ALA A 12 -2.82 16.95 15.68
C ALA A 12 -2.73 18.49 15.59
N SER A 13 -3.85 19.21 15.85
CA SER A 13 -3.84 20.67 15.86
C SER A 13 -3.09 21.25 17.06
N LEU A 14 -3.14 20.60 18.23
CA LEU A 14 -2.42 21.01 19.44
C LEU A 14 -0.92 20.77 19.36
N THR A 15 -0.48 19.69 18.69
CA THR A 15 0.94 19.34 18.62
C THR A 15 1.68 20.18 17.59
N GLY A 16 0.98 20.93 16.73
CA GLY A 16 1.56 21.93 15.84
C GLY A 16 2.62 21.37 14.89
N GLY A 17 2.47 20.10 14.48
CA GLY A 17 3.44 19.41 13.62
C GLY A 17 4.61 18.76 14.36
N LYS A 18 4.57 18.64 15.70
CA LYS A 18 5.55 17.83 16.44
C LYS A 18 5.25 16.33 16.32
N ASP A 19 6.30 15.54 16.17
CA ASP A 19 6.23 14.08 16.12
C ASP A 19 5.52 13.54 17.37
N SER A 20 4.34 12.96 17.16
CA SER A 20 3.47 12.44 18.20
C SER A 20 2.98 11.06 17.79
N ALA A 21 3.01 10.11 18.72
CA ALA A 21 2.52 8.76 18.49
C ALA A 21 1.30 8.48 19.37
N ILE A 22 0.24 7.94 18.77
CA ILE A 22 -0.94 7.44 19.48
C ILE A 22 -0.89 5.91 19.44
N VAL A 23 -0.82 5.28 20.61
CA VAL A 23 -0.72 3.82 20.73
C VAL A 23 -2.07 3.24 21.13
N PHE A 24 -2.59 2.32 20.30
CA PHE A 24 -3.80 1.56 20.60
C PHE A 24 -3.41 0.14 21.00
N ILE A 25 -3.85 -0.29 22.18
CA ILE A 25 -3.63 -1.66 22.67
C ILE A 25 -4.81 -2.51 22.21
N LEU A 26 -4.56 -3.43 21.27
CA LEU A 26 -5.61 -4.24 20.62
C LEU A 26 -6.01 -5.47 21.43
N ALA A 27 -5.14 -5.93 22.34
CA ALA A 27 -5.42 -7.03 23.26
C ALA A 27 -4.96 -6.62 24.66
N SER A 28 -5.91 -6.50 25.59
CA SER A 28 -5.58 -6.32 27.00
C SER A 28 -5.38 -7.71 27.60
N SER A 29 -4.12 -8.07 27.88
CA SER A 29 -3.86 -9.21 28.76
C SER A 29 -4.27 -8.80 30.16
N ALA A 30 -5.51 -9.14 30.55
CA ALA A 30 -6.01 -8.94 31.90
C ALA A 30 -5.27 -9.89 32.85
N ALA A 31 -4.04 -9.53 33.23
CA ALA A 31 -3.40 -10.09 34.40
C ALA A 31 -3.52 -9.08 35.54
N VAL A 32 -4.09 -9.57 36.65
CA VAL A 32 -4.27 -8.95 37.97
C VAL A 32 -5.59 -8.21 38.21
N GLN A 33 -6.68 -8.97 38.37
CA GLN A 33 -7.34 -9.06 39.69
C GLN A 33 -8.35 -10.21 39.75
N SER A 34 -8.33 -10.86 40.92
CA SER A 34 -9.07 -12.03 41.33
C SER A 34 -10.58 -11.78 41.47
N ASP A 35 -11.29 -12.86 41.16
CA ASP A 35 -12.60 -13.30 41.67
C ASP A 35 -13.90 -12.82 40.98
N ALA A 36 -14.66 -13.86 40.57
CA ALA A 36 -16.07 -13.92 40.23
C ALA A 36 -16.61 -13.07 39.05
N ALA A 37 -16.54 -13.62 37.82
CA ALA A 37 -17.66 -13.68 36.86
C ALA A 37 -17.21 -14.36 35.54
N SER A 38 -17.27 -15.69 35.51
CA SER A 38 -17.06 -16.49 34.31
C SER A 38 -18.27 -16.39 33.38
N ALA A 39 -18.22 -15.52 32.36
CA ALA A 39 -18.89 -15.65 31.04
C ALA A 39 -18.86 -14.32 30.25
N SER A 40 -17.75 -13.96 29.59
CA SER A 40 -17.72 -13.04 28.42
C SER A 40 -16.30 -12.73 27.89
N MET A 41 -15.30 -13.59 28.11
CA MET A 41 -13.89 -13.24 27.82
C MET A 41 -13.41 -13.51 26.39
N SER A 42 -14.25 -14.00 25.47
CA SER A 42 -13.84 -14.26 24.08
C SER A 42 -14.16 -13.13 23.09
N SER A 43 -14.98 -12.13 23.46
CA SER A 43 -15.40 -11.06 22.54
C SER A 43 -14.46 -9.85 22.51
N SER A 44 -13.75 -9.56 23.62
CA SER A 44 -12.99 -8.31 23.77
C SER A 44 -11.82 -8.15 22.79
N ASN A 45 -11.13 -9.24 22.44
CA ASN A 45 -9.99 -9.18 21.51
C ASN A 45 -10.43 -8.99 20.06
N GLU A 46 -11.53 -9.61 19.64
CA GLU A 46 -12.07 -9.41 18.28
C GLU A 46 -12.63 -8.00 18.11
N ASP A 47 -13.23 -7.45 19.16
CA ASP A 47 -13.80 -6.10 19.14
C ASP A 47 -12.71 -5.03 19.02
N GLY A 48 -11.55 -5.23 19.66
CA GLY A 48 -10.38 -4.36 19.53
C GLY A 48 -9.80 -4.34 18.11
N LEU A 49 -9.67 -5.51 17.49
CA LEU A 49 -9.18 -5.63 16.12
C LEU A 49 -10.18 -5.05 15.10
N ARG A 50 -11.49 -5.32 15.25
CA ARG A 50 -12.54 -4.72 14.40
C ARG A 50 -12.57 -3.19 14.53
N ALA A 51 -12.47 -2.67 15.75
CA ALA A 51 -12.42 -1.23 15.99
C ALA A 51 -11.17 -0.58 15.36
N TYR A 52 -10.03 -1.26 15.41
CA TYR A 52 -8.80 -0.81 14.75
C TYR A 52 -8.91 -0.85 13.22
N MET A 53 -9.44 -1.92 12.65
CA MET A 53 -9.68 -2.02 11.20
C MET A 53 -10.64 -0.95 10.71
N HIS A 54 -11.72 -0.69 11.45
CA HIS A 54 -12.65 0.40 11.15
C HIS A 54 -11.97 1.78 11.26
N LEU A 55 -11.09 1.99 12.25
CA LEU A 55 -10.35 3.25 12.37
C LEU A 55 -9.35 3.41 11.21
N ALA A 56 -8.59 2.37 10.89
CA ALA A 56 -7.61 2.39 9.81
C ALA A 56 -8.27 2.67 8.46
N SER A 57 -9.39 2.02 8.14
CA SER A 57 -10.13 2.31 6.91
C SER A 57 -10.68 3.74 6.87
N THR A 58 -11.15 4.27 8.01
CA THR A 58 -11.61 5.66 8.10
C THR A 58 -10.47 6.66 7.89
N LEU A 59 -9.29 6.40 8.46
CA LEU A 59 -8.11 7.26 8.29
C LEU A 59 -7.58 7.23 6.84
N LEU A 60 -7.67 6.09 6.17
CA LEU A 60 -7.25 5.95 4.76
C LEU A 60 -8.23 6.60 3.77
N THR A 61 -9.51 6.69 4.13
CA THR A 61 -10.55 7.25 3.26
C THR A 61 -10.79 8.75 3.48
N ASP A 62 -10.44 9.29 4.64
CA ASP A 62 -10.60 10.70 4.96
C ASP A 62 -9.38 11.53 4.49
N PRO A 63 -9.55 12.43 3.50
CA PRO A 63 -8.46 13.22 2.92
C PRO A 63 -7.84 14.22 3.90
N VAL A 64 -8.49 14.53 5.03
CA VAL A 64 -7.99 15.49 6.04
C VAL A 64 -6.95 14.84 6.96
N VAL A 65 -7.01 13.51 7.14
CA VAL A 65 -6.16 12.74 8.07
C VAL A 65 -5.38 11.60 7.42
N SER A 66 -5.48 11.42 6.10
CA SER A 66 -4.74 10.42 5.32
C SER A 66 -3.21 10.57 5.35
N THR A 67 -2.72 11.71 5.86
CA THR A 67 -1.28 11.97 6.04
C THR A 67 -0.69 11.34 7.29
N ILE A 68 -1.51 10.77 8.18
CA ILE A 68 -1.06 10.14 9.43
C ILE A 68 -0.62 8.69 9.15
N PRO A 69 0.68 8.36 9.28
CA PRO A 69 1.15 6.99 9.07
C PRO A 69 0.61 6.07 10.17
N VAL A 70 -0.08 5.01 9.76
CA VAL A 70 -0.58 3.98 10.67
C VAL A 70 0.40 2.81 10.66
N LEU A 71 0.94 2.47 11.84
CA LEU A 71 1.92 1.39 12.02
C LEU A 71 1.32 0.30 12.91
N THR A 72 1.34 -0.94 12.44
CA THR A 72 0.99 -2.11 13.25
C THR A 72 2.25 -2.67 13.91
N LEU A 73 2.15 -2.97 15.21
CA LEU A 73 3.21 -3.64 15.94
C LEU A 73 2.66 -4.92 16.59
N PRO A 74 3.31 -6.08 16.39
CA PRO A 74 2.86 -7.33 17.01
C PRO A 74 3.08 -7.35 18.53
N THR A 75 4.08 -6.60 19.03
CA THR A 75 4.41 -6.50 20.44
C THR A 75 4.87 -5.09 20.82
N CYS A 76 4.62 -4.68 22.07
CA CYS A 76 5.10 -3.40 22.59
C CYS A 76 6.64 -3.32 22.66
N SER A 77 7.35 -4.44 22.76
CA SER A 77 8.82 -4.48 22.74
C SER A 77 9.43 -4.02 21.41
N GLY A 78 8.66 -4.03 20.32
CA GLY A 78 9.09 -3.52 19.02
C GLY A 78 9.14 -1.98 18.94
N ILE A 79 8.52 -1.27 19.90
CA ILE A 79 8.45 0.20 19.89
C ILE A 79 9.84 0.83 19.97
N ASP A 80 10.73 0.30 20.82
CA ASP A 80 12.06 0.87 21.00
C ASP A 80 12.89 0.81 19.71
N GLY A 81 12.85 -0.34 19.03
CA GLY A 81 13.53 -0.51 17.74
C GLY A 81 12.94 0.39 16.66
N LEU A 82 11.62 0.55 16.64
CA LEU A 82 10.94 1.43 15.70
C LEU A 82 11.31 2.90 15.93
N LEU A 83 11.28 3.37 17.18
CA LEU A 83 11.65 4.74 17.53
C LEU A 83 13.12 5.02 17.20
N GLN A 84 14.02 4.08 17.48
CA GLN A 84 15.43 4.22 17.10
C GLN A 84 15.63 4.30 15.60
N ASN A 85 14.90 3.48 14.82
CA ASN A 85 14.95 3.54 13.37
C ASN A 85 14.37 4.85 12.82
N TYR A 86 13.27 5.34 13.40
CA TYR A 86 12.67 6.61 13.05
C TYR A 86 13.61 7.79 13.33
N ILE A 87 14.19 7.84 14.54
CA ILE A 87 15.18 8.86 14.92
C ILE A 87 16.40 8.78 14.00
N ARG A 88 16.87 7.58 13.68
CA ARG A 88 17.97 7.39 12.73
C ARG A 88 17.62 7.94 11.36
N ALA A 89 16.43 7.62 10.83
CA ALA A 89 15.93 8.10 9.55
C ALA A 89 15.84 9.64 9.50
N LEU A 90 15.32 10.27 10.57
CA LEU A 90 15.29 11.73 10.70
C LEU A 90 16.70 12.34 10.77
N SER A 91 17.63 11.65 11.42
CA SER A 91 19.02 12.10 11.56
C SER A 91 19.83 11.89 10.28
N THR A 92 19.42 10.97 9.41
CA THR A 92 20.01 10.71 8.08
C THR A 92 19.35 11.54 7.00
N THR A 93 18.94 12.78 7.28
CA THR A 93 18.59 13.78 6.25
C THR A 93 19.84 14.15 5.45
N VAL A 94 20.31 13.19 4.66
CA VAL A 94 21.19 13.37 3.53
C VAL A 94 20.27 13.39 2.34
N ASP A 95 20.34 14.48 1.57
CA ASP A 95 19.92 14.60 0.18
C ASP A 95 20.56 13.47 -0.66
N GLN A 96 20.10 12.24 -0.46
CA GLN A 96 20.19 11.23 -1.49
C GLN A 96 18.87 11.33 -2.24
N PRO A 97 18.85 11.81 -3.49
CA PRO A 97 17.93 11.17 -4.42
C PRO A 97 18.24 9.69 -4.25
N VAL A 98 17.32 8.95 -3.61
CA VAL A 98 17.22 7.53 -3.84
C VAL A 98 17.25 7.48 -5.35
N ALA A 99 18.36 7.01 -5.93
CA ALA A 99 18.40 6.76 -7.35
C ALA A 99 17.14 5.94 -7.56
N ALA A 100 16.14 6.54 -8.20
CA ALA A 100 14.94 5.83 -8.55
C ALA A 100 15.49 4.76 -9.46
N THR A 101 15.81 3.59 -8.88
CA THR A 101 15.80 2.34 -9.60
C THR A 101 14.47 2.43 -10.30
N ASP A 102 14.57 2.67 -11.61
CA ASP A 102 13.46 3.03 -12.45
C ASP A 102 12.47 1.89 -12.27
N ALA A 103 11.50 2.08 -11.36
CA ALA A 103 10.75 0.97 -10.79
C ALA A 103 10.02 0.24 -11.92
N VAL A 104 9.75 0.99 -12.99
CA VAL A 104 9.29 0.49 -14.28
C VAL A 104 10.29 -0.48 -14.90
N GLN A 105 11.58 -0.16 -15.01
CA GLN A 105 12.60 -1.09 -15.55
C GLN A 105 12.82 -2.33 -14.69
N GLU A 106 12.57 -2.27 -13.37
CA GLU A 106 12.68 -3.44 -12.49
C GLU A 106 11.42 -4.31 -12.50
N LEU A 107 10.23 -3.69 -12.56
CA LEU A 107 8.94 -4.38 -12.45
C LEU A 107 8.41 -4.84 -13.81
N LEU A 108 8.50 -3.99 -14.84
CA LEU A 108 7.95 -4.26 -16.16
C LEU A 108 8.42 -5.59 -16.76
N PRO A 109 9.69 -6.04 -16.62
CA PRO A 109 10.12 -7.36 -17.09
C PRO A 109 9.26 -8.53 -16.61
N TRP A 110 8.58 -8.39 -15.48
CA TRP A 110 7.77 -9.42 -14.84
C TRP A 110 6.28 -9.29 -15.13
N CYS A 111 5.84 -8.21 -15.78
CA CYS A 111 4.43 -7.96 -16.09
C CYS A 111 3.98 -8.70 -17.37
N THR A 112 4.12 -10.01 -17.39
CA THR A 112 3.80 -10.89 -18.53
C THR A 112 3.33 -12.24 -18.01
N SER A 113 2.33 -12.84 -18.65
CA SER A 113 1.84 -14.19 -18.30
C SER A 113 2.80 -15.31 -18.71
N ASP A 114 3.85 -14.98 -19.47
CA ASP A 114 4.89 -15.91 -19.88
C ASP A 114 5.82 -16.28 -18.73
N ALA A 115 6.30 -17.53 -18.71
CA ALA A 115 7.33 -17.98 -17.77
C ALA A 115 8.70 -17.30 -17.96
N ARG A 116 8.91 -16.56 -19.07
CA ARG A 116 10.15 -15.85 -19.38
C ARG A 116 9.95 -14.35 -19.17
N PRO A 117 10.78 -13.71 -18.32
CA PRO A 117 10.78 -12.25 -18.18
C PRO A 117 11.10 -11.56 -19.51
N MET A 118 10.51 -10.38 -19.72
CA MET A 118 10.78 -9.59 -20.91
C MET A 118 12.24 -9.15 -20.97
N GLY A 119 12.78 -9.14 -22.19
CA GLY A 119 14.09 -8.59 -22.49
C GLY A 119 14.09 -7.07 -22.41
N GLN A 120 15.30 -6.49 -22.32
CA GLN A 120 15.46 -5.04 -22.21
C GLN A 120 14.90 -4.27 -23.41
N GLU A 121 14.95 -4.83 -24.63
CA GLU A 121 14.37 -4.21 -25.82
C GLU A 121 12.84 -4.15 -25.76
N GLU A 122 12.19 -5.22 -25.28
CA GLU A 122 10.74 -5.26 -25.09
C GLU A 122 10.30 -4.24 -24.03
N VAL A 123 11.05 -4.15 -22.93
CA VAL A 123 10.81 -3.19 -21.83
C VAL A 123 10.94 -1.75 -22.32
N LEU A 124 12.04 -1.42 -23.02
CA LEU A 124 12.26 -0.08 -23.57
C LEU A 124 11.16 0.30 -24.55
N GLY A 125 10.81 -0.64 -25.42
CA GLY A 125 9.73 -0.44 -26.37
C GLY A 125 8.38 -0.16 -25.69
N LEU A 126 8.04 -0.89 -24.64
CA LEU A 126 6.82 -0.63 -23.88
C LEU A 126 6.85 0.71 -23.16
N THR A 127 8.01 1.15 -22.64
CA THR A 127 8.14 2.48 -22.02
C THR A 127 8.07 3.63 -23.01
N ASP A 128 8.31 3.38 -24.30
CA ASP A 128 8.13 4.37 -25.36
C ASP A 128 6.64 4.52 -25.75
N VAL A 129 5.85 3.44 -25.66
CA VAL A 129 4.41 3.43 -26.01
C VAL A 129 3.53 3.88 -24.85
N PHE A 130 3.91 3.54 -23.61
CA PHE A 130 3.15 3.84 -22.40
C PHE A 130 3.94 4.76 -21.48
N ALA A 131 3.34 5.88 -21.12
CA ALA A 131 3.95 6.85 -20.21
C ALA A 131 3.98 6.34 -18.76
N SER A 132 3.19 5.30 -18.44
CA SER A 132 3.17 4.69 -17.11
C SER A 132 2.60 3.26 -17.13
N LEU A 133 2.88 2.49 -16.08
CA LEU A 133 2.26 1.17 -15.86
C LEU A 133 0.74 1.27 -15.69
N LEU A 134 0.24 2.38 -15.14
CA LEU A 134 -1.20 2.62 -14.99
C LEU A 134 -1.89 2.70 -16.35
N GLU A 135 -1.29 3.41 -17.30
CA GLU A 135 -1.82 3.53 -18.67
C GLU A 135 -1.86 2.17 -19.38
N MET A 136 -0.84 1.33 -19.15
CA MET A 136 -0.80 -0.04 -19.67
C MET A 136 -1.91 -0.91 -19.06
N ALA A 137 -2.14 -0.81 -17.75
CA ALA A 137 -3.22 -1.51 -17.06
C ALA A 137 -4.61 -1.05 -17.55
N GLU A 138 -4.82 0.27 -17.67
CA GLU A 138 -6.05 0.84 -18.21
C GLU A 138 -6.32 0.36 -19.64
N MET A 139 -5.28 0.32 -20.48
CA MET A 139 -5.39 -0.21 -21.84
C MET A 139 -5.78 -1.69 -21.84
N ALA A 140 -5.15 -2.53 -21.00
CA ALA A 140 -5.46 -3.96 -20.93
C ALA A 140 -6.90 -4.26 -20.46
N MET A 141 -7.48 -3.37 -19.65
CA MET A 141 -8.85 -3.46 -19.14
C MET A 141 -9.92 -2.95 -20.11
N LYS A 142 -9.56 -2.16 -21.14
CA LYS A 142 -10.54 -1.67 -22.11
C LYS A 142 -11.06 -2.82 -22.98
N GLU A 143 -12.38 -2.90 -23.14
CA GLU A 143 -13.03 -3.81 -24.07
C GLU A 143 -13.41 -3.07 -25.37
N GLY A 144 -13.05 -3.63 -26.53
CA GLY A 144 -13.45 -3.12 -27.84
C GLY A 144 -12.51 -2.04 -28.42
N ALA A 145 -12.95 -1.38 -29.51
CA ALA A 145 -12.19 -0.58 -30.50
C ALA A 145 -11.19 0.48 -29.98
N ASP A 146 -11.23 0.82 -28.68
CA ASP A 146 -10.29 1.75 -28.05
C ASP A 146 -8.90 1.12 -27.82
N TRP A 147 -8.78 -0.19 -28.06
CA TRP A 147 -7.53 -0.95 -28.07
C TRP A 147 -6.73 -0.82 -29.38
N GLU A 148 -7.33 -0.34 -30.47
CA GLU A 148 -6.74 -0.49 -31.81
C GLU A 148 -5.45 0.32 -31.97
N GLU A 149 -5.42 1.61 -31.61
CA GLU A 149 -4.23 2.45 -31.88
C GLU A 149 -3.02 2.07 -31.00
N LYS A 150 -3.18 2.08 -29.67
CA LYS A 150 -2.07 1.73 -28.75
C LYS A 150 -1.78 0.23 -28.72
N GLY A 151 -2.77 -0.62 -28.97
CA GLY A 151 -2.58 -2.05 -29.08
C GLY A 151 -1.80 -2.40 -30.35
N GLU A 152 -2.09 -1.77 -31.48
CA GLU A 152 -1.30 -1.94 -32.71
C GLU A 152 0.15 -1.45 -32.52
N GLU A 153 0.33 -0.31 -31.84
CA GLU A 153 1.67 0.22 -31.54
C GLU A 153 2.46 -0.76 -30.64
N MET A 154 1.84 -1.26 -29.57
CA MET A 154 2.42 -2.28 -28.70
C MET A 154 2.78 -3.56 -29.47
N VAL A 155 1.88 -4.06 -30.32
CA VAL A 155 2.14 -5.24 -31.18
C VAL A 155 3.30 -4.96 -32.14
N GLY A 156 3.42 -3.74 -32.66
CA GLY A 156 4.53 -3.33 -33.54
C GLY A 156 5.89 -3.35 -32.83
N VAL A 157 5.91 -3.14 -31.52
CA VAL A 157 7.12 -3.00 -30.72
C VAL A 157 7.56 -4.31 -30.08
N VAL A 158 6.64 -5.06 -29.46
CA VAL A 158 6.98 -6.31 -28.75
C VAL A 158 6.53 -7.57 -29.47
N GLY A 159 5.74 -7.45 -30.54
CA GLY A 159 5.15 -8.56 -31.27
C GLY A 159 3.81 -9.03 -30.66
N LEU A 160 3.00 -9.69 -31.49
CA LEU A 160 1.62 -10.07 -31.15
C LEU A 160 1.54 -11.03 -29.95
N GLU A 161 2.41 -12.05 -29.91
CA GLU A 161 2.43 -13.03 -28.83
C GLU A 161 2.77 -12.37 -27.48
N ARG A 162 3.80 -11.52 -27.47
CA ARG A 162 4.22 -10.80 -26.26
C ARG A 162 3.17 -9.79 -25.81
N ALA A 163 2.62 -9.02 -26.75
CA ALA A 163 1.55 -8.05 -26.48
C ALA A 163 0.33 -8.73 -25.85
N THR A 164 -0.05 -9.90 -26.35
CA THR A 164 -1.14 -10.71 -25.78
C THR A 164 -0.82 -11.14 -24.35
N SER A 165 0.37 -11.66 -24.11
CA SER A 165 0.83 -12.09 -22.78
C SER A 165 0.89 -10.96 -21.74
N VAL A 166 1.26 -9.74 -22.16
CA VAL A 166 1.24 -8.55 -21.30
C VAL A 166 -0.20 -8.16 -20.98
N VAL A 167 -1.09 -8.10 -21.98
CA VAL A 167 -2.51 -7.76 -21.76
C VAL A 167 -3.20 -8.78 -20.87
N GLU A 168 -2.93 -10.07 -21.05
CA GLU A 168 -3.47 -11.14 -20.19
C GLU A 168 -3.03 -10.97 -18.73
N PHE A 169 -1.74 -10.68 -18.49
CA PHE A 169 -1.22 -10.44 -17.15
C PHE A 169 -2.01 -9.32 -16.44
N TRP A 170 -2.15 -8.16 -17.08
CA TRP A 170 -2.86 -7.04 -16.48
C TRP A 170 -4.37 -7.27 -16.38
N ARG A 171 -4.95 -8.11 -17.24
CA ARG A 171 -6.37 -8.47 -17.18
C ARG A 171 -6.69 -9.43 -16.04
N GLU A 172 -5.83 -10.42 -15.80
CA GLU A 172 -6.04 -11.47 -14.79
C GLU A 172 -5.61 -11.02 -13.39
N GLU A 173 -4.51 -10.25 -13.29
CA GLU A 173 -3.91 -9.92 -11.99
C GLU A 173 -4.53 -8.66 -11.33
N TRP A 174 -5.20 -7.79 -12.08
CA TRP A 174 -5.86 -6.58 -11.55
C TRP A 174 -7.34 -6.72 -11.22
N VAL A 175 -7.91 -7.93 -11.26
CA VAL A 175 -9.24 -8.18 -10.67
C VAL A 175 -9.09 -8.26 -9.14
N ALA A 176 -8.93 -7.11 -8.50
CA ALA A 176 -9.15 -7.00 -7.07
C ALA A 176 -10.67 -7.03 -6.82
N GLU A 177 -11.21 -8.21 -6.47
CA GLU A 177 -12.52 -8.32 -5.82
C GLU A 177 -12.49 -7.81 -4.37
#